data_AF-A0A2P9DTV8-F1
#
_entry.id   AF-A0A2P9DTV8-F1
#
_cell.length_a   1.000
_cell.length_b   1.000
_cell.length_c   1.000
_cell.angle_alpha   90.00
_cell.angle_beta   90.00
_cell.angle_gamma   90.00
#
_symmetry.space_group_name_H-M   'P 1'
#
loop_
_entity.id
_entity.type
_entity.pdbx_description
1 polymer ?
#
loop_
_entity_poly.entity_id
_entity_poly.type
_entity_poly.pdbx_seq_one_letter_code
_entity_poly.pdbx_strand_id
1 'polypeptide(L)'
;MKLHYSKILLFVIPLIILLSEKDIQSSNYYKDTGMKSVMQQFVDRTSQRLRKYDERMKDKRQKRKEERDKNIEKIIEKDKMEKSLVEKVEKGCLRCGCALGGGVLPVWVLANGLWYATWSQYFTKTATQKGIEAGVKSGFEGLRDFHGLDKLISISEIENLIKPTNYDNGMIYVSFVQDAYETKCAAGLNPNATFCDAAKHQGIAKLTERAAEFADNAANMAKITEECVLAEGTSATSSLTTAITASIITIVVIVLIMVIIYLILRFERKKKNEEKTPI
;
A
#
# COMPACT_ATOMS: atom_id res chain seq x y z
N MET A 1 12.10 -14.11 11.03
CA MET A 1 11.30 -14.21 12.27
C MET A 1 11.48 -15.52 13.05
N LYS A 2 11.79 -16.68 12.42
CA LYS A 2 11.97 -17.98 13.13
C LYS A 2 13.22 -18.10 14.02
N LEU A 3 14.30 -17.36 13.76
CA LEU A 3 15.55 -17.45 14.53
C LEU A 3 15.51 -16.78 15.92
N HIS A 4 14.62 -15.81 16.14
CA HIS A 4 14.48 -15.16 17.45
C HIS A 4 13.62 -15.96 18.42
N TYR A 5 12.69 -16.78 17.92
CA TYR A 5 11.86 -17.65 18.75
C TYR A 5 12.67 -18.76 19.42
N SER A 6 13.68 -19.29 18.73
CA SER A 6 14.56 -20.36 19.25
C SER A 6 15.44 -19.87 20.43
N LYS A 7 15.95 -18.64 20.36
CA LYS A 7 16.74 -18.05 21.47
C LYS A 7 15.88 -17.73 22.69
N ILE A 8 14.65 -17.28 22.50
CA ILE A 8 13.71 -17.05 23.62
C ILE A 8 13.32 -18.38 24.27
N LEU A 9 13.10 -19.45 23.49
CA LEU A 9 12.80 -20.78 24.01
C LEU A 9 13.97 -21.39 24.80
N LEU A 10 15.21 -21.16 24.36
CA LEU A 10 16.45 -21.62 25.03
C LEU A 10 16.72 -20.93 26.38
N PHE A 11 16.19 -19.72 26.62
CA PHE A 11 16.32 -19.02 27.90
C PHE A 11 15.14 -19.25 28.86
N VAL A 12 13.95 -19.57 28.34
CA VAL A 12 12.74 -19.77 29.15
C VAL A 12 12.65 -21.20 29.69
N ILE A 13 13.13 -22.21 28.95
CA ILE A 13 13.13 -23.61 29.39
C ILE A 13 13.98 -23.84 30.67
N PRO A 14 15.22 -23.32 30.79
CA PRO A 14 16.01 -23.49 32.01
C PRO A 14 15.38 -22.80 33.23
N LEU A 15 14.71 -21.67 33.02
CA LEU A 15 14.07 -20.89 34.09
C LEU A 15 12.81 -21.58 34.64
N ILE A 16 12.08 -22.33 33.80
CA ILE A 16 10.96 -23.17 34.22
C ILE A 16 11.46 -24.43 34.94
N ILE A 17 12.58 -25.03 34.51
CA ILE A 17 13.19 -26.18 35.18
C ILE A 17 13.74 -25.80 36.57
N LEU A 18 14.35 -24.61 36.71
CA LEU A 18 14.89 -24.12 37.98
C LEU A 18 13.81 -23.79 39.04
N LEU A 19 12.58 -23.48 38.60
CA LEU A 19 11.43 -23.31 39.48
C LEU A 19 10.80 -24.64 39.89
N SER A 20 10.97 -25.71 39.10
CA SER A 20 10.43 -27.04 39.40
C SER A 20 11.29 -27.83 40.40
N GLU A 21 12.54 -27.44 40.62
CA GLU A 21 13.48 -28.17 41.50
C GLU A 21 13.38 -27.74 42.98
N LYS A 22 12.67 -26.63 43.27
CA LYS A 22 12.45 -26.15 44.65
C LYS A 22 11.20 -26.68 45.34
N ASP A 23 10.38 -27.50 44.67
CA ASP A 23 9.10 -28.02 45.22
C ASP A 23 9.02 -29.56 45.32
N ILE A 24 10.14 -30.27 45.56
CA ILE A 24 10.10 -31.69 45.94
C ILE A 24 10.75 -31.92 47.30
N GLN A 25 10.12 -31.38 48.34
CA GLN A 25 9.98 -32.10 49.60
C GLN A 25 8.53 -32.55 49.74
N SER A 26 8.13 -33.58 48.99
CA SER A 26 6.86 -34.26 49.27
C SER A 26 7.06 -35.15 50.50
N SER A 27 6.72 -34.62 51.68
CA SER A 27 6.58 -35.44 52.88
C SER A 27 5.57 -36.56 52.61
N ASN A 28 5.92 -37.76 53.05
CA ASN A 28 5.25 -39.05 52.90
C ASN A 28 3.81 -39.09 53.44
N TYR A 29 2.84 -38.47 52.75
CA TYR A 29 1.42 -38.38 53.13
C TYR A 29 0.48 -39.06 52.09
N TYR A 30 0.90 -40.18 51.49
CA TYR A 30 0.11 -40.85 50.44
C TYR A 30 -0.35 -42.29 50.80
N LYS A 31 -0.15 -42.75 52.04
CA LYS A 31 -0.51 -44.13 52.44
C LYS A 31 -1.67 -44.25 53.43
N ASP A 32 -2.39 -43.18 53.71
CA ASP A 32 -3.61 -43.25 54.53
C ASP A 32 -4.86 -43.46 53.66
N THR A 33 -5.67 -44.46 54.03
CA THR A 33 -6.86 -44.90 53.29
C THR A 33 -7.91 -43.78 53.21
N GLY A 34 -7.95 -42.87 54.20
CA GLY A 34 -8.82 -41.69 54.20
C GLY A 34 -8.38 -40.61 53.21
N MET A 35 -7.08 -40.39 53.04
CA MET A 35 -6.54 -39.40 52.09
C MET A 35 -6.86 -39.77 50.64
N LYS A 36 -6.91 -41.07 50.34
CA LYS A 36 -7.20 -41.60 48.99
C LYS A 36 -8.65 -41.33 48.56
N SER A 37 -9.63 -41.44 49.46
CA SER A 37 -11.03 -41.18 49.14
C SER A 37 -11.31 -39.69 48.89
N VAL A 38 -10.68 -38.81 49.66
CA VAL A 38 -10.75 -37.35 49.47
C VAL A 38 -10.09 -36.94 48.17
N MET A 39 -8.91 -37.51 47.85
CA MET A 39 -8.23 -37.27 46.57
C MET A 39 -9.12 -37.69 45.39
N GLN A 40 -9.79 -38.85 45.48
CA GLN A 40 -10.63 -39.38 44.42
C GLN A 40 -11.90 -38.53 44.20
N GLN A 41 -12.53 -38.05 45.29
CA GLN A 41 -13.60 -37.04 45.19
C GLN A 41 -13.14 -35.74 44.55
N PHE A 42 -11.91 -35.30 44.87
CA PHE A 42 -11.35 -34.09 44.26
C PHE A 42 -11.13 -34.30 42.76
N VAL A 43 -10.55 -35.42 42.36
CA VAL A 43 -10.31 -35.79 40.95
C VAL A 43 -11.63 -35.84 40.17
N ASP A 44 -12.67 -36.47 40.71
CA ASP A 44 -14.00 -36.55 40.05
C ASP A 44 -14.65 -35.18 39.91
N ARG A 45 -14.57 -34.34 40.95
CA ARG A 45 -15.11 -32.98 40.92
C ARG A 45 -14.33 -32.08 39.95
N THR A 46 -13.02 -32.31 39.83
CA THR A 46 -12.14 -31.59 38.90
C THR A 46 -12.39 -32.04 37.46
N SER A 47 -12.65 -33.33 37.21
CA SER A 47 -12.96 -33.86 35.87
C SER A 47 -14.29 -33.31 35.33
N GLN A 48 -15.31 -33.19 36.18
CA GLN A 48 -16.57 -32.57 35.79
C GLN A 48 -16.43 -31.09 35.46
N ARG A 49 -15.61 -30.34 36.21
CA ARG A 49 -15.33 -28.94 35.92
C ARG A 49 -14.56 -28.78 34.61
N LEU A 50 -13.60 -29.65 34.34
CA LEU A 50 -12.85 -29.66 33.09
C LEU A 50 -13.76 -29.94 31.89
N ARG A 51 -14.66 -30.93 31.96
CA ARG A 51 -15.68 -31.16 30.91
C ARG A 51 -16.56 -29.95 30.66
N LYS A 52 -17.08 -29.31 31.72
CA LYS A 52 -17.86 -28.06 31.62
C LYS A 52 -17.05 -26.87 31.10
N TYR A 53 -15.74 -26.85 31.32
CA TYR A 53 -14.85 -25.82 30.78
C TYR A 53 -14.59 -26.05 29.29
N ASP A 54 -14.35 -27.30 28.88
CA ASP A 54 -14.14 -27.68 27.48
C ASP A 54 -15.37 -27.45 26.60
N GLU A 55 -16.57 -27.78 27.09
CA GLU A 55 -17.82 -27.48 26.37
C GLU A 55 -18.03 -25.98 26.16
N ARG A 56 -17.77 -25.14 27.18
CA ARG A 56 -17.83 -23.68 27.04
C ARG A 56 -16.75 -23.13 26.11
N MET A 57 -15.60 -23.80 26.04
CA MET A 57 -14.50 -23.40 25.17
C MET A 57 -14.75 -23.78 23.71
N LYS A 58 -15.55 -24.82 23.42
CA LYS A 58 -15.94 -25.19 22.04
C LYS A 58 -16.71 -24.07 21.35
N ASP A 59 -17.74 -23.51 22.00
CA ASP A 59 -18.55 -22.42 21.42
C ASP A 59 -17.70 -21.15 21.14
N LYS A 60 -16.82 -20.79 22.09
CA LYS A 60 -15.90 -19.66 21.90
C LYS A 60 -14.90 -19.88 20.77
N ARG A 61 -14.43 -21.13 20.58
CA ARG A 61 -13.55 -21.51 19.47
C ARG A 61 -14.29 -21.46 18.13
N GLN A 62 -15.55 -21.89 18.09
CA GLN A 62 -16.40 -21.83 16.90
C GLN A 62 -16.62 -20.39 16.43
N LYS A 63 -17.02 -19.49 17.35
CA LYS A 63 -17.23 -18.06 17.06
C LYS A 63 -15.99 -17.37 16.49
N ARG A 64 -14.81 -17.64 17.06
CA ARG A 64 -13.54 -17.10 16.54
C ARG A 64 -13.10 -17.74 15.23
N LYS A 65 -13.59 -18.93 14.89
CA LYS A 65 -13.35 -19.54 13.58
C LYS A 65 -14.21 -18.86 12.52
N GLU A 66 -15.51 -18.68 12.79
CA GLU A 66 -16.43 -17.95 11.91
C GLU A 66 -16.02 -16.49 11.69
N GLU A 67 -15.56 -15.80 12.74
CA GLU A 67 -15.07 -14.42 12.63
C GLU A 67 -13.80 -14.32 11.76
N ARG A 68 -12.89 -15.30 11.87
CA ARG A 68 -11.73 -15.37 10.98
C ARG A 68 -12.13 -15.69 9.55
N ASP A 69 -13.04 -16.64 9.33
CA ASP A 69 -13.50 -17.01 8.00
C ASP A 69 -14.18 -15.82 7.30
N LYS A 70 -15.02 -15.05 8.01
CA LYS A 70 -15.60 -13.79 7.51
C LYS A 70 -14.57 -12.71 7.20
N ASN A 71 -13.54 -12.57 8.04
CA ASN A 71 -12.46 -11.61 7.79
C ASN A 71 -11.60 -12.04 6.59
N ILE A 72 -11.35 -13.34 6.42
CA ILE A 72 -10.63 -13.90 5.27
C ILE A 72 -11.44 -13.69 3.98
N GLU A 73 -12.76 -13.92 3.99
CA GLU A 73 -13.64 -13.68 2.85
C GLU A 73 -13.62 -12.21 2.41
N LYS A 74 -13.68 -11.27 3.37
CA LYS A 74 -13.51 -9.83 3.08
C LYS A 74 -12.14 -9.49 2.50
N ILE A 75 -11.08 -10.13 2.97
CA ILE A 75 -9.72 -9.92 2.43
C ILE A 75 -9.63 -10.45 1.00
N ILE A 76 -10.21 -11.61 0.71
CA ILE A 76 -10.22 -12.21 -0.64
C ILE A 76 -11.03 -11.35 -1.62
N GLU A 77 -12.21 -10.84 -1.23
CA GLU A 77 -12.98 -9.92 -2.08
C GLU A 77 -12.21 -8.63 -2.36
N LYS A 78 -11.54 -8.09 -1.34
CA LYS A 78 -10.73 -6.87 -1.47
C LYS A 78 -9.52 -7.10 -2.39
N ASP A 79 -8.82 -8.21 -2.22
CA ASP A 79 -7.69 -8.62 -3.06
C ASP A 79 -8.13 -8.85 -4.51
N LYS A 80 -9.32 -9.43 -4.74
CA LYS A 80 -9.90 -9.61 -6.08
C LYS A 80 -10.24 -8.29 -6.77
N MET A 81 -10.74 -7.31 -6.03
CA MET A 81 -10.97 -5.94 -6.53
C MET A 81 -9.64 -5.24 -6.85
N GLU A 82 -8.66 -5.30 -5.94
CA GLU A 82 -7.32 -4.73 -6.15
C GLU A 82 -6.62 -5.36 -7.36
N LYS A 83 -6.70 -6.68 -7.53
CA LYS A 83 -6.15 -7.39 -8.68
C LYS A 83 -6.79 -6.96 -10.00
N SER A 84 -8.10 -6.70 -10.01
CA SER A 84 -8.79 -6.18 -11.20
C SER A 84 -8.44 -4.73 -11.54
N LEU A 85 -8.04 -3.93 -10.53
CA LEU A 85 -7.55 -2.57 -10.72
C LEU A 85 -6.10 -2.59 -11.20
N VAL A 86 -5.25 -3.44 -10.62
CA VAL A 86 -3.86 -3.64 -11.06
C VAL A 86 -3.80 -4.13 -12.50
N GLU A 87 -4.65 -5.07 -12.91
CA GLU A 87 -4.67 -5.59 -14.28
C GLU A 87 -5.13 -4.54 -15.32
N LYS A 88 -5.98 -3.58 -14.91
CA LYS A 88 -6.36 -2.41 -15.74
C LYS A 88 -5.24 -1.37 -15.81
N VAL A 89 -4.57 -1.12 -14.68
CA VAL A 89 -3.45 -0.18 -14.59
C VAL A 89 -2.21 -0.70 -15.32
N GLU A 90 -1.93 -2.00 -15.25
CA GLU A 90 -0.82 -2.66 -15.95
C GLU A 90 -1.03 -2.64 -17.47
N LYS A 91 -2.26 -2.86 -17.96
CA LYS A 91 -2.58 -2.70 -19.39
C LYS A 91 -2.46 -1.26 -19.90
N GLY A 92 -2.72 -0.27 -19.06
CA GLY A 92 -2.50 1.15 -19.37
C GLY A 92 -1.03 1.57 -19.32
N CYS A 93 -0.28 1.08 -18.32
CA CYS A 93 1.12 1.41 -18.06
C CYS A 93 2.09 0.69 -19.02
N LEU A 94 1.82 -0.56 -19.42
CA LEU A 94 2.63 -1.29 -20.43
C LEU A 94 2.56 -0.62 -21.81
N ARG A 95 1.44 0.01 -22.17
CA ARG A 95 1.30 0.76 -23.43
C ARG A 95 2.15 2.04 -23.44
N CYS A 96 2.50 2.59 -22.27
CA CYS A 96 3.24 3.84 -22.15
C CYS A 96 4.76 3.65 -21.93
N GLY A 97 5.26 2.42 -21.86
CA GLY A 97 6.70 2.16 -21.74
C GLY A 97 7.32 2.58 -20.42
N CYS A 98 6.57 2.62 -19.31
CA CYS A 98 7.11 2.88 -17.98
C CYS A 98 7.66 1.61 -17.30
N ALA A 99 8.42 0.80 -18.04
CA ALA A 99 9.18 -0.29 -17.47
C ALA A 99 10.56 0.21 -17.04
N LEU A 100 10.77 0.18 -15.72
CA LEU A 100 12.03 -0.12 -15.05
C LEU A 100 13.15 0.93 -15.16
N GLY A 101 13.36 1.69 -14.07
CA GLY A 101 14.67 2.24 -13.74
C GLY A 101 14.62 3.68 -13.26
N GLY A 102 14.90 3.90 -11.98
CA GLY A 102 15.13 5.25 -11.46
C GLY A 102 14.88 5.35 -9.97
N GLY A 103 15.77 4.74 -9.18
CA GLY A 103 15.81 5.00 -7.75
C GLY A 103 16.07 6.48 -7.48
N VAL A 104 15.24 7.09 -6.65
CA VAL A 104 15.59 8.34 -5.98
C VAL A 104 15.44 8.09 -4.49
N LEU A 105 16.53 7.60 -3.90
CA LEU A 105 16.83 7.86 -2.50
C LEU A 105 17.22 9.34 -2.38
N PRO A 106 16.72 10.04 -1.36
CA PRO A 106 17.68 10.61 -0.43
C PRO A 106 17.47 10.08 0.98
N VAL A 107 18.62 9.77 1.57
CA VAL A 107 18.86 9.27 2.92
C VAL A 107 18.62 10.39 3.96
N TRP A 108 18.29 9.98 5.21
CA TRP A 108 18.11 10.72 6.48
C TRP A 108 16.66 11.19 6.72
N VAL A 109 15.83 10.51 7.53
CA VAL A 109 15.91 10.28 8.99
C VAL A 109 16.24 11.58 9.75
N LEU A 110 15.20 12.27 10.22
CA LEU A 110 15.02 12.87 11.56
C LEU A 110 13.92 13.95 11.56
N ALA A 111 13.06 13.89 12.57
CA ALA A 111 12.00 14.84 12.98
C ALA A 111 10.59 14.70 12.34
N ASN A 112 9.63 14.48 13.24
CA ASN A 112 8.23 14.14 13.04
C ASN A 112 7.39 15.33 12.49
N GLY A 113 6.45 15.04 11.58
CA GLY A 113 5.29 15.88 11.26
C GLY A 113 5.46 16.90 10.12
N LEU A 114 6.49 17.76 10.18
CA LEU A 114 6.61 18.87 9.22
C LEU A 114 6.99 18.42 7.79
N TRP A 115 7.69 17.29 7.68
CA TRP A 115 8.15 16.77 6.40
C TRP A 115 7.06 16.01 5.61
N TYR A 116 6.03 15.47 6.27
CA TYR A 116 4.94 14.79 5.55
C TYR A 116 4.19 15.76 4.63
N ALA A 117 4.04 17.02 5.06
CA ALA A 117 3.46 18.06 4.22
C ALA A 117 4.39 18.41 3.05
N THR A 118 5.68 18.63 3.29
CA THR A 118 6.65 18.98 2.24
C THR A 118 6.87 17.83 1.23
N TRP A 119 6.91 16.59 1.70
CA TRP A 119 7.11 15.41 0.86
C TRP A 119 5.86 15.06 0.06
N SER A 120 4.66 15.17 0.66
CA SER A 120 3.42 15.04 -0.11
C SER A 120 3.32 16.12 -1.20
N GLN A 121 3.66 17.37 -0.89
CA GLN A 121 3.70 18.48 -1.85
C GLN A 121 4.76 18.29 -2.96
N TYR A 122 5.95 17.77 -2.64
CA TYR A 122 6.98 17.45 -3.62
C TYR A 122 6.55 16.31 -4.55
N PHE A 123 5.90 15.30 -3.98
CA PHE A 123 5.44 14.13 -4.73
C PHE A 123 4.26 14.46 -5.64
N THR A 124 3.30 15.27 -5.19
CA THR A 124 2.21 15.79 -6.04
C THR A 124 2.74 16.67 -7.17
N LYS A 125 3.78 17.48 -6.92
CA LYS A 125 4.46 18.25 -7.97
C LYS A 125 5.14 17.36 -9.01
N THR A 126 5.81 16.30 -8.56
CA THR A 126 6.41 15.32 -9.47
C THR A 126 5.35 14.58 -10.29
N ALA A 127 4.24 14.20 -9.67
CA ALA A 127 3.13 13.52 -10.33
C ALA A 127 2.47 14.39 -11.41
N THR A 128 2.16 15.65 -11.07
CA THR A 128 1.59 16.61 -12.02
C THR A 128 2.55 16.89 -13.18
N GLN A 129 3.86 17.04 -12.93
CA GLN A 129 4.83 17.22 -13.99
C GLN A 129 4.88 16.01 -14.95
N LYS A 130 4.96 14.80 -14.42
CA LYS A 130 4.92 13.58 -15.25
C LYS A 130 3.60 13.43 -16.00
N GLY A 131 2.48 13.82 -15.37
CA GLY A 131 1.18 13.89 -16.02
C GLY A 131 1.19 14.84 -17.23
N ILE A 132 1.68 16.06 -17.04
CA ILE A 132 1.78 17.06 -18.12
C ILE A 132 2.69 16.56 -19.25
N GLU A 133 3.85 15.98 -18.95
CA GLU A 133 4.75 15.41 -19.96
C GLU A 133 4.06 14.29 -20.76
N ALA A 134 3.30 13.41 -20.11
CA ALA A 134 2.53 12.37 -20.77
C ALA A 134 1.38 12.93 -21.62
N GLY A 135 0.68 13.95 -21.13
CA GLY A 135 -0.39 14.63 -21.87
C GLY A 135 0.12 15.32 -23.13
N VAL A 136 1.18 16.13 -23.00
CA VAL A 136 1.85 16.79 -24.14
C VAL A 136 2.29 15.78 -25.18
N LYS A 137 2.93 14.68 -24.74
CA LYS A 137 3.35 13.60 -25.64
C LYS A 137 2.17 12.96 -26.37
N SER A 138 1.10 12.62 -25.65
CA SER A 138 -0.10 12.01 -26.25
C SER A 138 -0.78 12.95 -27.25
N GLY A 139 -0.84 14.25 -26.95
CA GLY A 139 -1.40 15.26 -27.84
C GLY A 139 -0.59 15.41 -29.13
N PHE A 140 0.73 15.46 -29.00
CA PHE A 140 1.65 15.49 -30.14
C PHE A 140 1.52 14.24 -31.02
N GLU A 141 1.53 13.04 -30.44
CA GLU A 141 1.38 11.78 -31.18
C GLU A 141 0.02 11.70 -31.89
N GLY A 142 -1.05 12.18 -31.25
CA GLY A 142 -2.38 12.27 -31.85
C GLY A 142 -2.41 13.10 -33.13
N LEU A 143 -1.77 14.28 -33.13
CA LEU A 143 -1.67 15.14 -34.33
C LEU A 143 -0.68 14.61 -35.36
N ARG A 144 0.45 14.05 -34.94
CA ARG A 144 1.46 13.48 -35.85
C ARG A 144 0.87 12.35 -36.68
N ASP A 145 0.13 11.45 -36.05
CA ASP A 145 -0.42 10.27 -36.71
C ASP A 145 -1.78 10.57 -37.39
N PHE A 146 -2.20 11.85 -37.42
CA PHE A 146 -3.49 12.27 -37.93
C PHE A 146 -3.54 12.33 -39.47
N HIS A 147 -4.06 11.28 -40.11
CA HIS A 147 -4.36 11.27 -41.56
C HIS A 147 -3.22 11.76 -42.47
N GLY A 148 -1.96 11.55 -42.08
CA GLY A 148 -0.80 12.01 -42.83
C GLY A 148 -0.50 13.51 -42.72
N LEU A 149 -0.95 14.17 -41.65
CA LEU A 149 -0.70 15.58 -41.36
C LEU A 149 0.80 15.88 -41.20
N ASP A 150 1.58 14.92 -40.67
CA ASP A 150 3.04 14.94 -40.58
C ASP A 150 3.75 15.10 -41.94
N LYS A 151 3.10 14.71 -43.03
CA LYS A 151 3.61 14.88 -44.40
C LYS A 151 3.21 16.22 -45.01
N LEU A 152 2.19 16.86 -44.46
CA LEU A 152 1.64 18.13 -44.94
C LEU A 152 2.30 19.32 -44.25
N ILE A 153 2.59 19.16 -42.96
CA ILE A 153 3.19 20.17 -42.09
C ILE A 153 4.42 19.58 -41.42
N SER A 154 5.46 20.39 -41.24
CA SER A 154 6.66 19.96 -40.55
C SER A 154 6.36 19.57 -39.11
N ILE A 155 6.90 18.44 -38.66
CA ILE A 155 6.71 17.90 -37.30
C ILE A 155 7.06 18.93 -36.22
N SER A 156 8.06 19.78 -36.48
CA SER A 156 8.46 20.88 -35.59
C SER A 156 7.36 21.91 -35.33
N GLU A 157 6.42 22.12 -36.26
CA GLU A 157 5.28 23.02 -36.04
C GLU A 157 4.29 22.38 -35.05
N ILE A 158 4.08 21.07 -35.13
CA ILE A 158 3.24 20.31 -34.21
C ILE A 158 3.86 20.31 -32.79
N GLU A 159 5.18 20.10 -32.69
CA GLU A 159 5.90 20.17 -31.41
C GLU A 159 5.80 21.56 -30.75
N ASN A 160 5.87 22.63 -31.55
CA ASN A 160 5.77 23.99 -31.04
C ASN A 160 4.34 24.39 -30.64
N LEU A 161 3.32 23.74 -31.21
CA LEU A 161 1.92 24.00 -30.92
C LEU A 161 1.51 23.45 -29.55
N ILE A 162 1.85 22.18 -29.29
CA ILE A 162 1.44 21.46 -28.08
C ILE A 162 2.45 21.69 -26.97
N LYS A 163 2.03 22.44 -25.96
CA LYS A 163 2.84 22.86 -24.81
C LYS A 163 2.23 22.37 -23.50
N PRO A 164 3.04 22.32 -22.43
CA PRO A 164 2.57 22.03 -21.07
C PRO A 164 1.36 22.84 -20.60
N THR A 165 1.12 24.03 -21.16
CA THR A 165 0.06 24.95 -20.73
C THR A 165 -1.24 24.81 -21.52
N ASN A 166 -1.26 24.02 -22.59
CA ASN A 166 -2.35 24.07 -23.56
C ASN A 166 -2.70 22.72 -24.22
N TYR A 167 -2.06 21.63 -23.78
CA TYR A 167 -2.22 20.29 -24.35
C TYR A 167 -3.64 19.72 -24.20
N ASP A 168 -4.41 20.24 -23.25
CA ASP A 168 -5.80 19.90 -22.93
C ASP A 168 -6.82 20.80 -23.63
N ASN A 169 -6.37 21.81 -24.38
CA ASN A 169 -7.26 22.77 -25.03
C ASN A 169 -7.64 22.30 -26.45
N GLY A 170 -8.81 21.67 -26.57
CA GLY A 170 -9.34 21.16 -27.85
C GLY A 170 -9.42 22.22 -28.96
N MET A 171 -9.65 23.49 -28.63
CA MET A 171 -9.72 24.57 -29.62
C MET A 171 -8.39 24.80 -30.34
N ILE A 172 -7.25 24.53 -29.69
CA ILE A 172 -5.93 24.67 -30.33
C ILE A 172 -5.77 23.62 -31.42
N TYR A 173 -6.15 22.37 -31.15
CA TYR A 173 -6.10 21.28 -32.12
C TYR A 173 -7.04 21.56 -33.30
N VAL A 174 -8.28 22.01 -33.01
CA VAL A 174 -9.25 22.42 -34.02
C VAL A 174 -8.68 23.52 -34.90
N SER A 175 -8.19 24.60 -34.31
CA SER A 175 -7.67 25.76 -35.04
C SER A 175 -6.47 25.40 -35.91
N PHE A 176 -5.56 24.56 -35.41
CA PHE A 176 -4.41 24.11 -36.16
C PHE A 176 -4.79 23.22 -37.35
N VAL A 177 -5.69 22.26 -37.15
CA VAL A 177 -6.18 21.38 -38.23
C VAL A 177 -6.94 22.18 -39.30
N GLN A 178 -7.65 23.21 -38.89
CA GLN A 178 -8.35 24.09 -39.81
C GLN A 178 -7.39 25.00 -40.60
N ASP A 179 -6.40 25.60 -39.94
CA ASP A 179 -5.36 26.41 -40.59
C ASP A 179 -4.52 25.56 -41.56
N ALA A 180 -4.18 24.33 -41.18
CA ALA A 180 -3.50 23.35 -42.05
C ALA A 180 -4.29 23.09 -43.34
N TYR A 181 -5.60 22.93 -43.21
CA TYR A 181 -6.48 22.72 -44.35
C TYR A 181 -6.56 23.97 -45.25
N GLU A 182 -6.80 25.14 -44.67
CA GLU A 182 -6.94 26.39 -45.43
C GLU A 182 -5.64 26.74 -46.17
N THR A 183 -4.50 26.67 -45.48
CA THR A 183 -3.20 27.06 -46.02
C THR A 183 -2.62 26.05 -47.00
N LYS A 184 -2.80 24.73 -46.79
CA LYS A 184 -2.12 23.71 -47.61
C LYS A 184 -3.04 22.98 -48.58
N CYS A 185 -4.32 22.84 -48.26
CA CYS A 185 -5.29 22.12 -49.10
C CYS A 185 -6.14 23.08 -49.94
N ALA A 186 -6.82 24.05 -49.32
CA ALA A 186 -7.73 24.96 -50.00
C ALA A 186 -6.97 25.95 -50.90
N ALA A 187 -5.79 26.40 -50.47
CA ALA A 187 -4.88 27.21 -51.30
C ALA A 187 -4.23 26.46 -52.48
N GLY A 188 -4.50 25.16 -52.65
CA GLY A 188 -4.02 24.37 -53.79
C GLY A 188 -2.53 24.01 -53.77
N LEU A 189 -1.83 24.18 -52.63
CA LEU A 189 -0.40 23.88 -52.52
C LEU A 189 -0.11 22.37 -52.55
N ASN A 190 -0.95 21.55 -51.92
CA ASN A 190 -0.80 20.08 -51.88
C ASN A 190 -2.15 19.34 -51.96
N PRO A 191 -2.89 19.46 -53.07
CA PRO A 191 -4.28 18.97 -53.17
C PRO A 191 -4.45 17.45 -53.11
N ASN A 192 -3.34 16.70 -53.29
CA ASN A 192 -3.29 15.24 -53.28
C ASN A 192 -2.69 14.67 -51.98
N ALA A 193 -2.37 15.51 -50.99
CA ALA A 193 -1.90 15.01 -49.70
C ALA A 193 -3.00 14.21 -49.00
N THR A 194 -2.61 13.14 -48.30
CA THR A 194 -3.54 12.21 -47.62
C THR A 194 -4.51 12.93 -46.70
N PHE A 195 -4.05 13.96 -46.00
CA PHE A 195 -4.88 14.79 -45.14
C PHE A 195 -5.92 15.60 -45.93
N CYS A 196 -5.52 16.22 -47.05
CA CYS A 196 -6.43 17.00 -47.90
C CYS A 196 -7.49 16.12 -48.57
N ASP A 197 -7.11 14.91 -48.96
CA ASP A 197 -8.03 13.91 -49.51
C ASP A 197 -9.05 13.45 -48.45
N ALA A 198 -8.58 13.14 -47.24
CA ALA A 198 -9.44 12.84 -46.11
C ALA A 198 -10.41 13.99 -45.80
N ALA A 199 -9.95 15.25 -45.87
CA ALA A 199 -10.78 16.43 -45.64
C ALA A 199 -11.86 16.61 -46.72
N LYS A 200 -11.57 16.31 -48.00
CA LYS A 200 -12.56 16.32 -49.09
C LYS A 200 -13.63 15.25 -48.91
N HIS A 201 -13.24 14.04 -48.49
CA HIS A 201 -14.15 12.92 -48.37
C HIS A 201 -14.99 12.93 -47.09
N GLN A 202 -14.39 13.28 -45.95
CA GLN A 202 -15.05 13.23 -44.64
C GLN A 202 -15.65 14.57 -44.22
N GLY A 203 -15.18 15.67 -44.84
CA GLY A 203 -15.49 17.04 -44.45
C GLY A 203 -14.55 17.52 -43.33
N ILE A 204 -14.09 18.76 -43.45
CA ILE A 204 -13.16 19.37 -42.47
C ILE A 204 -13.73 19.40 -41.04
N ALA A 205 -15.05 19.59 -40.89
CA ALA A 205 -15.73 19.63 -39.59
C ALA A 205 -15.53 18.33 -38.77
N LYS A 206 -15.55 17.16 -39.42
CA LYS A 206 -15.32 15.87 -38.74
C LYS A 206 -13.85 15.68 -38.36
N LEU A 207 -12.93 16.23 -39.16
CA LEU A 207 -11.51 16.19 -38.84
C LEU A 207 -11.18 17.09 -37.66
N THR A 208 -11.76 18.29 -37.61
CA THR A 208 -11.58 19.20 -36.47
C THR A 208 -12.21 18.63 -35.19
N GLU A 209 -13.36 17.95 -35.29
CA GLU A 209 -13.97 17.24 -34.14
C GLU A 209 -13.02 16.16 -33.60
N ARG A 210 -12.48 15.30 -34.49
CA ARG A 210 -11.50 14.28 -34.09
C ARG A 210 -10.20 14.91 -33.55
N ALA A 211 -9.82 16.09 -34.04
CA ALA A 211 -8.67 16.80 -33.51
C ALA A 211 -8.90 17.25 -32.05
N ALA A 212 -10.11 17.68 -31.72
CA ALA A 212 -10.48 18.01 -30.34
C ALA A 212 -10.40 16.77 -29.41
N GLU A 213 -10.78 15.59 -29.91
CA GLU A 213 -10.65 14.33 -29.15
C GLU A 213 -9.20 14.03 -28.76
N PHE A 214 -8.20 14.50 -29.51
CA PHE A 214 -6.80 14.35 -29.12
C PHE A 214 -6.45 15.16 -27.88
N ALA A 215 -7.05 16.34 -27.69
CA ALA A 215 -6.90 17.13 -26.47
C ALA A 215 -7.54 16.43 -25.27
N ASP A 216 -8.73 15.84 -25.46
CA ASP A 216 -9.40 15.05 -24.42
C ASP A 216 -8.58 13.82 -24.04
N ASN A 217 -8.01 13.12 -25.03
CA ASN A 217 -7.11 11.99 -24.80
C ASN A 217 -5.82 12.42 -24.09
N ALA A 218 -5.26 13.57 -24.46
CA ALA A 218 -4.10 14.14 -23.80
C ALA A 218 -4.38 14.52 -22.34
N ALA A 219 -5.53 15.13 -22.05
CA ALA A 219 -5.99 15.43 -20.70
C ALA A 219 -6.22 14.16 -19.87
N ASN A 220 -6.85 13.14 -20.47
CA ASN A 220 -7.06 11.85 -19.82
C ASN A 220 -5.74 11.14 -19.52
N MET A 221 -4.78 11.14 -20.45
CA MET A 221 -3.47 10.56 -20.23
C MET A 221 -2.71 11.29 -19.13
N ALA A 222 -2.75 12.62 -19.10
CA ALA A 222 -2.12 13.39 -18.03
C ALA A 222 -2.67 13.02 -16.65
N LYS A 223 -4.00 12.93 -16.53
CA LYS A 223 -4.67 12.55 -15.29
C LYS A 223 -4.35 11.11 -14.87
N ILE A 224 -4.39 10.16 -15.79
CA ILE A 224 -4.07 8.75 -15.50
C ILE A 224 -2.63 8.61 -15.02
N THR A 225 -1.69 9.29 -15.68
CA THR A 225 -0.27 9.25 -15.28
C THR A 225 -0.06 9.90 -13.92
N GLU A 226 -0.72 11.03 -13.63
CA GLU A 226 -0.68 11.66 -12.31
C GLU A 226 -1.18 10.69 -11.22
N GLU A 227 -2.35 10.09 -11.41
CA GLU A 227 -2.95 9.12 -10.48
C GLU A 227 -2.04 7.90 -10.27
N CYS A 228 -1.40 7.41 -11.33
CA CYS A 228 -0.47 6.28 -11.27
C CYS A 228 0.76 6.61 -10.41
N VAL A 229 1.36 7.80 -10.61
CA VAL A 229 2.51 8.23 -9.82
C VAL A 229 2.11 8.41 -8.36
N LEU A 230 0.94 9.01 -8.10
CA LEU A 230 0.39 9.18 -6.74
C LEU A 230 0.15 7.83 -6.03
N ALA A 231 -0.38 6.83 -6.74
CA ALA A 231 -0.60 5.49 -6.21
C ALA A 231 0.72 4.76 -5.83
N GLU A 232 1.78 4.99 -6.60
CA GLU A 232 3.09 4.40 -6.33
C GLU A 232 3.70 4.97 -5.03
N GLY A 233 3.60 6.29 -4.82
CA GLY A 233 4.09 6.93 -3.59
C GLY A 233 3.28 6.57 -2.34
N THR A 234 1.96 6.47 -2.46
CA THR A 234 1.08 6.07 -1.34
C THR A 234 1.34 4.61 -0.92
N SER A 235 1.57 3.72 -1.87
CA SER A 235 1.95 2.32 -1.61
C SER A 235 3.29 2.22 -0.87
N ALA A 236 4.28 3.02 -1.28
CA ALA A 236 5.58 3.08 -0.61
C ALA A 236 5.47 3.57 0.85
N THR A 237 4.66 4.61 1.11
CA THR A 237 4.45 5.13 2.48
C THR A 237 3.70 4.16 3.40
N SER A 238 2.74 3.41 2.85
CA SER A 238 1.97 2.43 3.62
C SER A 238 2.86 1.29 4.13
N SER A 239 3.82 0.84 3.31
CA SER A 239 4.83 -0.14 3.72
C SER A 239 5.76 0.39 4.82
N LEU A 240 6.24 1.63 4.69
CA LEU A 240 7.12 2.26 5.68
C LEU A 240 6.42 2.50 7.02
N THR A 241 5.16 2.94 6.99
CA THR A 241 4.38 3.22 8.22
C THR A 241 4.04 1.95 9.00
N THR A 242 3.75 0.84 8.33
CA THR A 242 3.53 -0.46 9.00
C THR A 242 4.80 -0.95 9.70
N ALA A 243 5.96 -0.82 9.06
CA ALA A 243 7.25 -1.16 9.66
C ALA A 243 7.58 -0.28 10.88
N ILE A 244 7.36 1.04 10.79
CA ILE A 244 7.57 1.99 11.89
C ILE A 244 6.63 1.69 13.07
N THR A 245 5.35 1.44 12.79
CA THR A 245 4.34 1.12 13.81
C THR A 245 4.68 -0.18 14.54
N ALA A 246 5.10 -1.22 13.81
CA ALA A 246 5.53 -2.48 14.39
C ALA A 246 6.77 -2.32 15.31
N SER A 247 7.72 -1.46 14.91
CA SER A 247 8.89 -1.12 15.73
C SER A 247 8.51 -0.42 17.03
N ILE A 248 7.60 0.58 16.97
CA ILE A 248 7.11 1.30 18.15
C ILE A 248 6.39 0.36 19.12
N ILE A 249 5.49 -0.50 18.63
CA ILE A 249 4.79 -1.48 19.46
C ILE A 249 5.79 -2.40 20.17
N THR A 250 6.84 -2.84 19.47
CA THR A 250 7.87 -3.72 20.04
C THR A 250 8.62 -3.03 21.19
N ILE A 251 9.01 -1.76 21.01
CA ILE A 251 9.69 -0.98 22.06
C ILE A 251 8.79 -0.80 23.29
N VAL A 252 7.50 -0.48 23.08
CA VAL A 252 6.53 -0.31 24.17
C VAL A 252 6.36 -1.59 25.00
N VAL A 253 6.32 -2.76 24.36
CA VAL A 253 6.22 -4.05 25.06
C VAL A 253 7.47 -4.32 25.92
N ILE A 254 8.67 -4.04 25.41
CA ILE A 254 9.92 -4.20 26.17
C ILE A 254 9.94 -3.29 27.41
N VAL A 255 9.53 -2.02 27.23
CA VAL A 255 9.45 -1.05 28.33
C VAL A 255 8.44 -1.50 29.39
N LEU A 256 7.27 -2.02 29.00
CA LEU A 256 6.28 -2.56 29.94
C LEU A 256 6.83 -3.74 30.76
N ILE A 257 7.55 -4.66 30.13
CA ILE A 257 8.19 -5.79 30.83
C ILE A 257 9.22 -5.27 31.85
N MET A 258 10.06 -4.32 31.45
CA MET A 258 11.04 -3.68 32.34
C MET A 258 10.37 -3.03 33.56
N VAL A 259 9.23 -2.34 33.37
CA VAL A 259 8.47 -1.72 34.46
C VAL A 259 7.89 -2.77 35.41
N ILE A 260 7.31 -3.86 34.89
CA ILE A 260 6.75 -4.94 35.72
C ILE A 260 7.86 -5.60 36.58
N ILE A 261 8.99 -5.96 35.97
CA ILE A 261 10.13 -6.54 36.69
C ILE A 261 10.66 -5.55 37.74
N TYR A 262 10.79 -4.28 37.38
CA TYR A 262 11.21 -3.24 38.29
C TYR A 262 10.28 -3.11 39.49
N LEU A 263 8.95 -3.17 39.29
CA LEU A 263 7.97 -3.10 40.37
C LEU A 263 8.05 -4.32 41.29
N ILE A 264 8.24 -5.53 40.75
CA ILE A 264 8.43 -6.76 41.54
C ILE A 264 9.70 -6.65 42.40
N LEU A 265 10.83 -6.28 41.80
CA LEU A 265 12.10 -6.12 42.52
C LEU A 265 12.05 -4.98 43.56
N ARG A 266 11.30 -3.92 43.27
CA ARG A 266 11.08 -2.82 44.21
C ARG A 266 10.22 -3.28 45.40
N PHE A 267 9.20 -4.10 45.14
CA PHE A 267 8.34 -4.66 46.18
C PHE A 267 9.13 -5.60 47.11
N GLU A 268 9.96 -6.48 46.56
CA GLU A 268 10.81 -7.37 47.35
C GLU A 268 11.84 -6.62 48.21
N ARG A 269 12.46 -5.56 47.68
CA ARG A 269 13.38 -4.71 48.47
C ARG A 269 12.67 -4.05 49.65
N LYS A 270 11.41 -3.64 49.47
CA LYS A 270 10.64 -3.01 50.54
C LYS A 270 10.31 -4.01 51.66
N LYS A 271 9.88 -5.23 51.30
CA LYS A 271 9.62 -6.31 52.26
C LYS A 271 10.87 -6.68 53.09
N LYS A 272 12.04 -6.77 52.46
CA LYS A 272 13.31 -7.06 53.16
C LYS A 272 13.76 -5.97 54.14
N ASN A 273 13.29 -4.74 53.99
CA ASN A 273 13.62 -3.65 54.91
C ASN A 273 12.69 -3.62 56.12
N GLU A 274 11.45 -4.09 55.98
CA GLU A 274 10.48 -4.15 57.08
C GLU A 274 10.74 -5.35 58.02
N GLU A 275 11.23 -6.49 57.50
CA GLU A 275 11.67 -7.65 58.30
C GLU A 275 12.99 -7.42 59.07
N LYS A 276 13.76 -6.37 58.74
CA LYS A 276 15.05 -6.05 59.38
C LYS A 276 14.95 -5.00 60.48
N THR A 277 13.75 -4.60 60.86
CA THR A 277 13.50 -3.71 62.01
C THR A 277 13.29 -4.58 63.25
N PRO A 278 14.29 -4.76 64.13
CA PRO A 278 14.09 -5.45 65.40
C PRO A 278 13.20 -4.59 66.32
N ILE A 279 12.18 -5.20 66.89
CA ILE A 279 11.45 -4.73 68.08
C ILE A 279 12.27 -5.16 69.31
#